data_AF-A0ABD5G698-F1
#
_entry.id   AF-A0ABD5G698-F1
#
_cell.length_a   1.000
_cell.length_b   1.000
_cell.length_c   1.000
_cell.angle_alpha   90.00
_cell.angle_beta   90.00
_cell.angle_gamma   90.00
#
_symmetry.space_group_name_H-M   'P 1'
#
loop_
_entity.id
_entity.type
_entity.pdbx_description
1 polymer ?
#
loop_
_entity_poly.entity_id
_entity_poly.type
_entity_poly.pdbx_seq_one_letter_code
_entity_poly.pdbx_strand_id
1 'polypeptide(L)'
;MTLTLDAAKAIRDGGIDALAALNDLLQEALPHLTEAQQDDLTRITGKAMGMIVMDLINPAVKAYPELEPEQKTWKAVARETASRRAAQAQA
;
A
#
# COMPACT_ATOMS: atom_id res chain seq x y z
N MET A 1 15.14 14.64 6.50
CA MET A 1 14.99 15.29 5.18
C MET A 1 14.07 16.48 5.36
N THR A 2 14.46 17.67 4.89
CA THR A 2 13.55 18.83 4.87
C THR A 2 12.83 18.83 3.54
N LEU A 3 11.52 18.55 3.55
CA LEU A 3 10.66 18.54 2.37
C LEU A 3 9.91 19.85 2.25
N THR A 4 9.49 20.22 1.05
CA THR A 4 8.36 21.15 0.85
C THR A 4 7.04 20.37 0.95
N LEU A 5 5.92 21.06 1.19
CA LEU A 5 4.60 20.41 1.25
C LEU A 5 4.26 19.65 -0.04
N ASP A 6 4.55 20.25 -1.20
CA ASP A 6 4.26 19.62 -2.49
C ASP A 6 5.14 18.39 -2.74
N ALA A 7 6.41 18.41 -2.31
CA ALA A 7 7.26 17.24 -2.36
C ALA A 7 6.77 16.13 -1.42
N ALA A 8 6.30 16.47 -0.22
CA ALA A 8 5.72 15.51 0.71
C ALA A 8 4.44 14.86 0.17
N LYS A 9 3.57 15.65 -0.48
CA LYS A 9 2.39 15.12 -1.19
C LYS A 9 2.79 14.12 -2.27
N ALA A 10 3.72 14.51 -3.15
CA ALA A 10 4.17 13.65 -4.24
C ALA A 10 4.80 12.34 -3.73
N ILE A 11 5.58 12.39 -2.64
CA ILE A 11 6.19 11.20 -2.03
C ILE A 11 5.11 10.29 -1.42
N ARG A 12 4.15 10.85 -0.67
CA ARG A 12 3.05 10.07 -0.09
C ARG A 12 2.24 9.38 -1.18
N ASP A 13 1.80 10.14 -2.18
CA ASP A 13 0.91 9.65 -3.24
C ASP A 13 1.63 8.63 -4.11
N GLY A 14 2.85 8.92 -4.57
CA GLY A 14 3.67 7.96 -5.33
C GLY A 14 4.05 6.72 -4.52
N GLY A 15 4.24 6.86 -3.20
CA GLY A 15 4.42 5.72 -2.29
C GLY A 15 3.18 4.83 -2.23
N ILE A 16 1.98 5.42 -2.12
CA ILE A 16 0.70 4.68 -2.15
C ILE A 16 0.52 3.96 -3.49
N ASP A 17 0.80 4.65 -4.62
CA ASP A 17 0.73 4.05 -5.94
C ASP A 17 1.68 2.84 -6.09
N ALA A 18 2.89 2.95 -5.54
CA ALA A 18 3.85 1.84 -5.52
C ALA A 18 3.35 0.66 -4.68
N LEU A 19 2.69 0.90 -3.53
CA LEU A 19 2.07 -0.17 -2.75
C LEU A 19 0.94 -0.87 -3.52
N ALA A 20 0.12 -0.11 -4.26
CA ALA A 20 -0.93 -0.67 -5.09
C ALA A 20 -0.33 -1.57 -6.19
N ALA A 21 0.69 -1.09 -6.91
CA ALA A 21 1.35 -1.85 -7.96
C ALA A 21 2.00 -3.15 -7.44
N LEU A 22 2.63 -3.11 -6.25
CA LEU A 22 3.19 -4.32 -5.62
C LEU A 22 2.11 -5.31 -5.19
N ASN A 23 0.96 -4.82 -4.73
CA ASN A 23 -0.18 -5.69 -4.42
C ASN A 23 -0.76 -6.33 -5.69
N ASP A 24 -0.89 -5.57 -6.79
CA ASP A 24 -1.40 -6.10 -8.05
C ASP A 24 -0.44 -7.17 -8.62
N LEU A 25 0.86 -6.93 -8.54
CA LEU A 25 1.89 -7.93 -8.84
C LEU A 25 1.68 -9.23 -8.06
N LEU A 26 1.38 -9.16 -6.76
CA LEU A 26 1.11 -10.36 -5.95
C LEU A 26 -0.14 -11.08 -6.44
N GLN A 27 -1.22 -10.36 -6.73
CA GLN A 27 -2.46 -10.96 -7.21
C GLN A 27 -2.28 -11.69 -8.55
N GLU A 28 -1.47 -11.14 -9.45
CA GLU A 28 -1.16 -11.75 -10.74
C GLU A 28 -0.19 -12.93 -10.63
N ALA A 29 0.84 -12.83 -9.79
CA ALA A 29 1.90 -13.82 -9.74
C ALA A 29 1.57 -15.05 -8.89
N LEU A 30 0.90 -14.87 -7.73
CA LEU A 30 0.68 -15.95 -6.76
C LEU A 30 -0.04 -17.19 -7.33
N PRO A 31 -1.07 -17.07 -8.22
CA PRO A 31 -1.75 -18.23 -8.81
C PRO A 31 -0.85 -19.16 -9.64
N HIS A 32 0.33 -18.70 -10.05
CA HIS A 32 1.26 -19.44 -10.92
C HIS A 32 2.41 -20.10 -10.14
N LEU A 33 2.39 -20.03 -8.81
CA LEU A 33 3.49 -20.45 -7.95
C LEU A 33 3.09 -21.59 -7.03
N THR A 34 4.08 -22.42 -6.67
CA THR A 34 3.93 -23.39 -5.58
C THR A 34 3.80 -22.66 -4.24
N GLU A 35 3.27 -23.33 -3.21
CA GLU A 35 3.10 -22.74 -1.86
C GLU A 35 4.41 -22.14 -1.30
N ALA A 36 5.52 -22.87 -1.40
CA ALA A 36 6.83 -22.37 -0.96
C ALA A 36 7.28 -21.10 -1.72
N GLN A 37 6.99 -21.03 -3.03
CA GLN A 37 7.29 -19.85 -3.85
C GLN A 37 6.34 -18.68 -3.53
N GLN A 38 5.07 -18.96 -3.22
CA GLN A 38 4.10 -17.95 -2.79
C GLN A 38 4.54 -17.31 -1.47
N ASP A 39 4.96 -18.11 -0.50
CA ASP A 39 5.47 -17.64 0.79
C ASP A 39 6.70 -16.74 0.61
N ASP A 40 7.65 -17.17 -0.23
CA ASP A 40 8.86 -16.41 -0.51
C ASP A 40 8.55 -15.08 -1.22
N LEU A 41 7.71 -15.09 -2.25
CA LEU A 41 7.32 -13.88 -2.97
C LEU A 41 6.55 -12.90 -2.08
N THR A 42 5.61 -13.42 -1.28
CA THR A 42 4.82 -12.62 -0.32
C THR A 42 5.73 -11.97 0.71
N ARG A 43 6.69 -12.72 1.25
CA ARG A 43 7.65 -12.22 2.24
C ARG A 43 8.55 -11.13 1.68
N ILE A 44 9.10 -11.31 0.48
CA ILE A 44 10.00 -10.31 -0.13
C ILE A 44 9.22 -9.05 -0.51
N THR A 45 8.04 -9.21 -1.12
CA THR A 45 7.20 -8.08 -1.52
C THR A 45 6.69 -7.31 -0.30
N GLY A 46 6.26 -8.02 0.75
CA GLY A 46 5.87 -7.39 2.02
C GLY A 46 6.98 -6.58 2.67
N LYS A 47 8.24 -7.03 2.57
CA LYS A 47 9.41 -6.23 3.03
C LYS A 47 9.58 -4.95 2.20
N ALA A 48 9.46 -5.03 0.87
CA ALA A 48 9.55 -3.86 0.01
C ALA A 48 8.44 -2.84 0.32
N MET A 49 7.20 -3.31 0.47
CA MET A 49 6.07 -2.49 0.89
C MET A 49 6.32 -1.82 2.25
N GLY A 50 6.86 -2.58 3.22
CA GLY A 50 7.21 -2.06 4.54
C GLY A 50 8.24 -0.92 4.47
N MET A 51 9.28 -1.04 3.63
CA MET A 51 10.26 0.04 3.42
C MET A 51 9.62 1.28 2.80
N ILE A 52 8.75 1.14 1.80
CA ILE A 52 8.02 2.28 1.21
C ILE A 52 7.20 3.02 2.27
N VAL A 53 6.48 2.28 3.12
CA VAL A 53 5.70 2.89 4.21
C VAL A 53 6.60 3.61 5.21
N MET A 54 7.62 2.91 5.72
CA MET A 54 8.44 3.40 6.83
C MET A 54 9.40 4.52 6.43
N ASP A 55 9.94 4.48 5.21
CA ASP A 55 11.04 5.35 4.79
C ASP A 55 10.58 6.46 3.83
N LEU A 56 9.40 6.34 3.21
CA LEU A 56 8.85 7.36 2.31
C LEU A 56 7.55 7.97 2.82
N ILE A 57 6.51 7.16 3.00
CA ILE A 57 5.16 7.66 3.31
C ILE A 57 5.14 8.27 4.72
N ASN A 58 5.55 7.53 5.74
CA ASN A 58 5.50 7.98 7.13
C ASN A 58 6.34 9.24 7.37
N PRO A 59 7.57 9.38 6.83
CA PRO A 59 8.33 10.61 6.95
C PRO A 59 7.66 11.82 6.28
N ALA A 60 7.02 11.62 5.11
CA ALA A 60 6.31 12.68 4.41
C ALA A 60 5.09 13.18 5.22
N VAL A 61 4.28 12.25 5.75
CA VAL A 61 3.13 12.59 6.60
C VAL A 61 3.58 13.18 7.94
N LYS A 62 4.67 12.69 8.54
CA LYS A 62 5.21 13.25 9.78
C LYS A 62 5.70 14.69 9.60
N ALA A 63 6.27 15.02 8.42
CA ALA A 63 6.68 16.38 8.10
C ALA A 63 5.50 17.32 7.90
N TYR A 64 4.35 16.81 7.42
CA TYR A 64 3.14 17.56 7.13
C TYR A 64 1.90 16.76 7.57
N PRO A 65 1.50 16.84 8.86
CA PRO A 65 0.41 16.04 9.41
C PRO A 65 -0.95 16.22 8.71
N GLU A 66 -1.16 17.35 8.03
CA GLU A 66 -2.35 17.59 7.20
C GLU A 66 -2.49 16.63 6.00
N LEU A 67 -1.45 15.84 5.71
CA LEU A 67 -1.46 14.80 4.69
C LEU A 67 -2.06 13.48 5.18
N GLU A 68 -2.25 13.31 6.50
CA GLU A 68 -2.91 12.13 7.07
C GLU A 68 -4.40 12.14 6.71
N PRO A 69 -4.93 11.11 6.04
CA PRO A 69 -6.35 11.03 5.77
C PRO A 69 -7.17 10.97 7.07
N GLU A 70 -8.30 11.67 7.10
CA GLU A 70 -9.21 11.57 8.24
C GLU A 70 -9.64 10.11 8.48
N GLN A 71 -9.86 9.74 9.74
CA GLN A 71 -10.27 8.38 10.09
C GLN A 71 -11.57 7.93 9.38
N LYS A 72 -12.46 8.87 9.04
CA LYS A 72 -13.66 8.60 8.24
C LYS A 72 -13.31 8.12 6.84
N THR A 73 -12.31 8.73 6.21
CA THR A 73 -11.78 8.34 4.89
C THR A 73 -11.20 6.93 4.97
N TRP A 74 -10.40 6.63 5.98
CA TRP A 74 -9.87 5.27 6.21
C TRP A 74 -10.97 4.22 6.37
N LYS A 75 -12.02 4.51 7.14
CA LYS A 75 -13.17 3.60 7.30
C LYS A 75 -13.91 3.35 5.99
N ALA A 76 -14.06 4.38 5.15
CA ALA A 76 -14.70 4.25 3.85
C ALA A 76 -13.90 3.35 2.90
N VAL A 77 -12.59 3.59 2.80
CA VAL A 77 -11.68 2.77 1.98
C VAL A 77 -11.67 1.31 2.44
N ALA A 78 -11.56 1.07 3.75
CA ALA A 78 -11.58 -0.27 4.32
C ALA A 78 -12.88 -1.01 4.01
N ARG A 79 -14.03 -0.32 4.15
CA ARG A 79 -15.35 -0.88 3.82
C ARG A 79 -15.45 -1.24 2.34
N GLU A 80 -15.07 -0.33 1.45
CA GLU A 80 -15.11 -0.56 0.00
C GLU A 80 -14.22 -1.75 -0.41
N THR A 81 -13.01 -1.81 0.14
CA THR A 81 -12.05 -2.89 -0.12
C THR A 81 -12.60 -4.23 0.37
N ALA A 82 -13.16 -4.28 1.58
CA ALA A 82 -13.79 -5.48 2.12
C ALA A 82 -14.96 -5.95 1.26
N SER A 83 -15.82 -5.03 0.80
CA SER A 83 -16.92 -5.34 -0.11
C SER A 83 -16.43 -5.91 -1.45
N ARG A 84 -15.36 -5.36 -2.02
CA ARG A 84 -14.76 -5.84 -3.28
C ARG A 84 -14.24 -7.27 -3.15
N ARG A 85 -13.51 -7.55 -2.06
CA ARG A 85 -13.02 -8.92 -1.76
C ARG A 85 -14.16 -9.91 -1.56
N ALA A 86 -15.21 -9.51 -0.86
CA ALA A 86 -16.38 -10.35 -0.65
C ALA A 86 -17.10 -10.69 -1.96
N ALA A 87 -17.15 -9.76 -2.92
CA ALA A 87 -17.70 -10.00 -4.25
C ALA A 87 -16.83 -10.95 -5.09
N GLN A 88 -15.50 -10.79 -5.04
CA GLN A 88 -14.56 -11.67 -5.75
C GLN A 88 -14.55 -13.10 -5.21
N ALA A 89 -14.78 -13.30 -3.91
CA ALA A 89 -14.83 -14.63 -3.30
C ALA A 89 -16.12 -15.43 -3.59
N GLN A 90 -17.14 -14.77 -4.15
CA GLN A 90 -18.44 -15.38 -4.51
C GLN A 90 -18.56 -15.69 -6.01
N ALA A 91 -17.57 -15.29 -6.81
CA ALA A 91 -17.48 -15.53 -8.24
C ALA A 91 -16.60 -16.74 -8.54
#